data_AF-A0A932VVH1-F1
#
_entry.id   AF-A0A932VVH1-F1
#
_cell.length_a   1.000
_cell.length_b   1.000
_cell.length_c   1.000
_cell.angle_alpha   90.00
_cell.angle_beta   90.00
_cell.angle_gamma   90.00
#
_symmetry.space_group_name_H-M   'P 1'
#
loop_
_entity.id
_entity.type
_entity.pdbx_description
1 polymer ?
#
loop_
_entity_poly.entity_id
_entity_poly.type
_entity_poly.pdbx_seq_one_letter_code
_entity_poly.pdbx_strand_id
1 'polypeptide(L)' 'MITLDERIARTQRLLRRLEDDQPYLRVRLSALGPEHRQDASAYADRVRAEAEAELQRLLTERGTPYDWSLPQPAD' A
#
# COMPACT_ATOMS: atom_id res chain seq x y z
N MET A 1 -0.30 19.23 -2.65
CA MET A 1 -1.14 18.13 -2.12
C MET A 1 -1.22 17.08 -3.21
N ILE A 2 -0.96 15.80 -2.91
CA ILE A 2 -1.04 14.74 -3.93
C ILE A 2 -2.50 14.33 -4.15
N THR A 3 -2.85 13.99 -5.39
CA THR A 3 -4.22 13.59 -5.76
C THR A 3 -4.53 12.16 -5.32
N LEU A 4 -5.82 11.78 -5.31
CA LEU A 4 -6.24 10.41 -5.03
C LEU A 4 -5.61 9.42 -6.03
N ASP A 5 -5.60 9.74 -7.32
CA ASP A 5 -5.00 8.89 -8.36
C ASP A 5 -3.48 8.78 -8.20
N GLU A 6 -2.80 9.87 -7.80
CA GLU A 6 -1.37 9.82 -7.50
C GLU A 6 -1.06 8.92 -6.31
N ARG A 7 -1.91 8.93 -5.27
CA ARG A 7 -1.81 8.02 -4.13
C ARG A 7 -2.01 6.57 -4.56
N ILE A 8 -3.05 6.28 -5.35
CA ILE A 8 -3.31 4.94 -5.89
C ILE A 8 -2.11 4.45 -6.71
N ALA A 9 -1.63 5.26 -7.65
CA ALA A 9 -0.48 4.90 -8.50
C ALA A 9 0.80 4.69 -7.68
N ARG A 10 1.02 5.48 -6.61
CA ARG A 10 2.15 5.28 -5.71
C ARG A 10 2.04 3.96 -4.95
N THR A 11 0.88 3.62 -4.40
CA THR A 11 0.67 2.36 -3.67
C THR A 11 0.83 1.14 -4.59
N GLN A 12 0.28 1.20 -5.81
CA GLN A 12 0.48 0.15 -6.82
C GLN A 12 1.96 -0.03 -7.20
N ARG A 13 2.72 1.07 -7.36
CA ARG A 13 4.17 0.99 -7.61
C ARG A 13 4.94 0.38 -6.44
N LEU A 14 4.54 0.66 -5.20
CA LEU A 14 5.13 0.04 -4.01
C LEU A 14 4.89 -1.47 -4.02
N LEU A 15 3.65 -1.92 -4.21
CA LEU A 15 3.30 -3.34 -4.26
C LEU A 15 4.10 -4.09 -5.33
N ARG A 16 4.18 -3.53 -6.55
CA ARG A 16 4.97 -4.12 -7.63
C ARG A 16 6.46 -4.24 -7.25
N ARG A 17 7.04 -3.21 -6.63
CA ARG A 17 8.44 -3.28 -6.18
C ARG A 17 8.66 -4.34 -5.12
N LEU A 18 7.76 -4.48 -4.15
CA LEU A 18 7.86 -5.51 -3.12
C LEU A 18 7.83 -6.93 -3.71
N GLU A 19 7.05 -7.12 -4.77
CA GLU A 19 6.99 -8.38 -5.52
C GLU A 19 8.27 -8.61 -6.34
N ASP A 20 8.65 -7.64 -7.17
CA ASP A 20 9.83 -7.71 -8.04
C ASP A 20 11.13 -7.87 -7.25
N ASP A 21 11.23 -7.23 -6.07
CA ASP A 21 12.42 -7.24 -5.22
C ASP A 21 12.51 -8.47 -4.31
N GLN A 22 11.47 -9.31 -4.23
CA GLN A 22 11.43 -10.47 -3.32
C GLN A 22 12.63 -11.43 -3.51
N PRO A 23 13.08 -11.76 -4.74
CA PRO A 23 14.27 -12.58 -4.95
C PRO A 23 15.55 -11.93 -4.41
N TYR A 24 15.70 -10.61 -4.59
CA TYR A 24 16.85 -9.86 -4.10
C TYR A 24 16.87 -9.78 -2.57
N LEU A 25 15.70 -9.61 -1.95
CA LEU A 25 15.55 -9.68 -0.49
C LEU A 25 16.01 -11.04 0.04
N ARG A 26 15.59 -12.14 -0.59
CA ARG A 26 16.00 -13.50 -0.18
C ARG A 26 17.53 -13.67 -0.19
N VAL A 27 18.20 -13.17 -1.23
CA VAL A 27 19.67 -13.21 -1.33
C VAL A 27 20.33 -12.35 -0.25
N ARG A 28 19.80 -11.17 0.06
CA ARG A 28 20.35 -10.32 1.13
C ARG A 28 20.19 -10.95 2.51
N LEU A 29 19.03 -11.56 2.77
CA LEU A 29 18.74 -12.18 4.06
C LEU A 29 19.57 -13.45 4.30
N SER A 30 20.03 -14.16 3.26
CA SER A 30 20.83 -15.39 3.45
C SER A 30 22.15 -15.16 4.20
N ALA A 31 22.68 -13.93 4.17
CA ALA A 31 23.88 -13.54 4.91
C ALA A 31 23.65 -13.29 6.41
N LEU A 32 22.40 -13.20 6.85
CA LEU A 32 22.04 -12.89 8.24
C LEU A 32 21.79 -14.15 9.07
N GLY A 33 21.79 -14.01 10.40
CA GLY A 33 21.33 -15.06 11.32
C GLY A 33 19.82 -15.33 11.22
N PRO A 34 19.34 -16.50 11.68
CA PRO A 34 17.95 -16.92 11.49
C PRO A 34 16.92 -15.95 12.08
N GLU A 35 17.19 -15.38 13.26
CA GLU A 35 16.32 -14.38 13.90
C GLU A 35 16.13 -13.14 13.02
N HIS A 36 17.22 -12.54 12.55
CA HIS A 36 17.16 -11.37 11.66
C HIS A 36 16.50 -11.67 10.30
N ARG A 37 16.63 -12.89 9.79
CA ARG A 37 15.89 -13.30 8.58
C ARG A 37 14.39 -13.34 8.83
N GLN A 38 13.97 -13.89 9.97
CA GLN A 38 12.58 -13.98 10.36
C GLN A 38 11.98 -12.58 10.56
N ASP A 39 12.66 -11.72 11.31
CA ASP A 39 12.21 -10.35 11.56
C ASP A 39 12.06 -9.55 10.27
N ALA A 40 13.06 -9.61 9.38
CA ALA A 40 13.03 -8.88 8.12
C ALA A 40 11.96 -9.42 7.15
N SER A 41 11.72 -10.74 7.14
CA SER A 41 10.65 -11.34 6.34
C SER A 41 9.28 -10.93 6.87
N ALA A 42 9.07 -11.00 8.19
CA ALA A 42 7.83 -10.57 8.83
C ALA A 42 7.55 -9.07 8.61
N TYR A 43 8.60 -8.24 8.62
CA TYR A 43 8.48 -6.83 8.27
C TYR A 43 8.04 -6.63 6.82
N ALA A 44 8.66 -7.34 5.87
CA ALA A 44 8.27 -7.25 4.46
C ALA A 44 6.81 -7.67 4.23
N ASP A 45 6.37 -8.75 4.88
CA ASP A 45 5.00 -9.23 4.82
C ASP A 45 4.01 -8.20 5.40
N ARG A 46 4.35 -7.58 6.54
CA ARG A 46 3.54 -6.50 7.14
C ARG A 46 3.40 -5.31 6.20
N VAL A 47 4.51 -4.83 5.63
CA VAL A 47 4.51 -3.69 4.70
C VAL A 47 3.65 -3.99 3.48
N ARG A 48 3.70 -5.21 2.95
CA ARG A 48 2.84 -5.64 1.86
C ARG A 48 1.36 -5.59 2.25
N ALA A 49 0.99 -6.19 3.38
CA ALA A 49 -0.39 -6.22 3.85
C ALA A 49 -0.96 -4.80 4.08
N GLU A 50 -0.16 -3.90 4.66
CA GLU A 50 -0.53 -2.50 4.85
C GLU A 50 -0.75 -1.77 3.51
N ALA A 51 0.13 -2.01 2.51
CA ALA A 51 -0.02 -1.43 1.19
C ALA A 51 -1.23 -1.97 0.42
N GLU A 52 -1.56 -3.27 0.57
CA GLU A 52 -2.76 -3.88 0.00
C GLU A 52 -4.03 -3.27 0.63
N ALA A 53 -4.05 -3.11 1.96
CA ALA A 53 -5.17 -2.48 2.68
C ALA A 53 -5.37 -1.01 2.27
N GLU A 54 -4.29 -0.23 2.15
CA GLU A 54 -4.38 1.16 1.70
C GLU A 54 -4.86 1.24 0.24
N LEU A 55 -4.41 0.35 -0.65
CA LEU A 55 -4.90 0.31 -2.03
C LEU A 55 -6.40 0.05 -2.07
N GLN A 56 -6.90 -0.92 -1.29
CA GLN A 56 -8.33 -1.19 -1.18
C GLN A 56 -9.10 0.04 -0.68
N ARG A 57 -8.60 0.69 0.38
CA ARG A 57 -9.22 1.92 0.93
C ARG A 57 -9.31 3.03 -0.13
N LEU A 58 -8.23 3.26 -0.88
CA LEU A 58 -8.18 4.29 -1.93
C LEU A 58 -9.09 3.98 -3.12
N LEU A 59 -9.21 2.71 -3.51
CA LEU A 59 -10.10 2.28 -4.58
C LEU A 59 -11.58 2.43 -4.17
N THR A 60 -11.90 2.13 -2.91
CA THR A 60 -13.22 2.42 -2.33
C THR A 60 -13.51 3.92 -2.35
N GLU A 61 -12.57 4.74 -1.87
CA GLU A 61 -12.69 6.22 -1.87
C GLU A 61 -12.94 6.78 -3.27
N ARG A 62 -12.29 6.22 -4.30
CA ARG A 62 -12.51 6.61 -5.71
C ARG A 62 -13.88 6.21 -6.25
N GLY A 63 -14.43 5.09 -5.77
CA GLY A 63 -15.74 4.57 -6.16
C GLY A 63 -16.92 5.20 -5.41
N THR A 64 -16.66 5.89 -4.29
CA THR A 64 -17.68 6.61 -3.54
C THR A 64 -18.18 7.81 -4.35
N PRO A 65 -19.46 7.89 -4.72
CA PRO A 65 -20.03 9.09 -5.31
C PRO A 65 -19.80 10.27 -4.37
N TYR A 66 -19.35 11.41 -4.90
CA TYR A 66 -19.24 12.65 -4.13
C TYR A 66 -20.61 12.93 -3.50
N ASP A 67 -20.71 12.84 -2.18
CA ASP A 67 -21.97 13.00 -1.47
C ASP A 67 -22.46 14.44 -1.66
N TRP A 68 -23.46 14.61 -2.53
CA TRP A 68 -24.14 15.88 -2.80
C TRP A 68 -25.02 16.36 -1.64
N SER A 69 -24.86 15.78 -0.44
CA SER A 69 -25.57 16.14 0.78
C SER A 69 -25.07 17.44 1.43
N LEU A 70 -24.90 18.51 0.65
CA LEU A 70 -24.94 19.87 1.19
C LEU A 70 -26.40 20.33 1.12
N PRO A 71 -27.08 20.62 2.24
CA PRO A 71 -28.42 21.21 2.18
C PRO A 71 -28.35 22.54 1.45
N GLN A 72 -29.06 22.66 0.32
CA GLN A 72 -29.28 23.95 -0.32
C GLN A 72 -30.08 24.84 0.64
N PRO A 73 -29.66 26.11 0.87
CA PRO A 73 -30.49 27.04 1.60
C PRO A 73 -31.78 27.27 0.79
N ALA A 74 -32.93 27.13 1.44
CA ALA A 74 -34.20 27.57 0.87
C ALA A 74 -34.26 29.10 0.95
N ASP A 75 -34.42 29.76 -0.19
CA ASP A 75 -34.90 31.15 -0.27
C ASP A 75 -36.37 31.25 0.20
#